data_AF-A0A8T3Q1H9-F1
#
_entry.id   AF-A0A8T3Q1H9-F1
#
_cell.length_a   1.000
_cell.length_b   1.000
_cell.length_c   1.000
_cell.angle_alpha   90.00
_cell.angle_beta   90.00
_cell.angle_gamma   90.00
#
_symmetry.space_group_name_H-M   'P 1'
#
loop_
_entity.id
_entity.type
_entity.pdbx_description
1 polymer ?
#
loop_
_entity_poly.entity_id
_entity_poly.type
_entity_poly.pdbx_seq_one_letter_code
_entity_poly.pdbx_strand_id
1 'polypeptide(L)'
;MRIERLEIGGFGRFANVGWELGPGLTLMLGENEAGKTTLLNALRAILFGFGSSRDGRAWYPALAGGRRGGRMTLLTAAGERWVVERYGPRGGAGSLAVRAPSGNQGGQETLDRLLHGADRDLFNSIFAFGLGELQDFDSLGGEGVRGRIYGAAAGLGGTSAIDVERRLRQEQEELFRPTGRLQPLNRLFSRMDELHARIATLIRQPQEYEAAHRAREEADAAAVECRTRARALRLRALRL
;
A
#
# COMPACT_ATOMS: atom_id res chain seq x y z
N MET A 1 -3.34 21.72 11.24
CA MET A 1 -4.70 21.90 11.78
C MET A 1 -4.60 22.00 13.30
N ARG A 2 -5.41 22.83 13.95
CA ARG A 2 -5.44 23.05 15.40
C ARG A 2 -6.86 22.98 15.93
N ILE A 3 -7.08 22.41 17.11
CA ILE A 3 -8.38 22.48 17.81
C ILE A 3 -8.41 23.77 18.63
N GLU A 4 -9.36 24.67 18.37
CA GLU A 4 -9.54 25.93 19.14
C GLU A 4 -10.56 25.79 20.26
N ARG A 5 -11.57 24.94 20.06
CA ARG A 5 -12.66 24.77 21.03
C ARG A 5 -13.19 23.35 20.99
N LEU A 6 -13.45 22.79 22.15
CA LEU A 6 -14.04 21.47 22.34
C LEU A 6 -15.27 21.62 23.23
N GLU A 7 -16.42 21.13 22.77
CA GLU A 7 -17.68 21.16 23.49
C GLU A 7 -18.26 19.76 23.55
N ILE A 8 -18.61 19.30 24.74
CA ILE A 8 -19.20 17.99 24.98
C ILE A 8 -20.65 18.19 25.41
N GLY A 9 -21.56 17.68 24.57
CA GLY A 9 -22.98 17.63 24.93
C GLY A 9 -23.23 16.58 26.03
N GLY A 10 -22.60 15.40 25.90
CA GLY A 10 -22.63 14.34 26.90
C GLY A 10 -21.58 13.27 26.61
N PHE A 11 -20.76 12.88 27.59
CA PHE A 11 -19.78 11.80 27.43
C PHE A 11 -19.19 11.37 28.78
N GLY A 12 -19.47 10.13 29.21
CA GLY A 12 -19.08 9.68 30.55
C GLY A 12 -19.63 10.64 31.61
N ARG A 13 -18.74 11.24 32.40
CA ARG A 13 -19.08 12.20 33.47
C ARG A 13 -19.38 13.63 32.98
N PHE A 14 -19.15 13.94 31.71
CA PHE A 14 -19.34 15.28 31.17
C PHE A 14 -20.74 15.45 30.61
N ALA A 15 -21.36 16.60 30.87
CA ALA A 15 -22.63 17.03 30.29
C ALA A 15 -22.63 18.54 30.08
N ASN A 16 -22.89 18.99 28.85
CA ASN A 16 -22.97 20.40 28.45
C ASN A 16 -21.78 21.27 28.93
N VAL A 17 -20.56 20.79 28.72
CA VAL A 17 -19.32 21.48 29.10
C VAL A 17 -18.48 21.81 27.87
N GLY A 18 -17.65 22.86 27.96
CA GLY A 18 -16.77 23.25 26.87
C GLY A 18 -15.48 23.89 27.35
N TRP A 19 -14.46 23.80 26.51
CA TRP A 19 -13.12 24.33 26.75
C TRP A 19 -12.63 25.08 25.52
N GLU A 20 -12.02 26.24 25.74
CA GLU A 20 -11.25 26.96 24.73
C GLU A 20 -9.79 26.57 24.87
N LEU A 21 -9.19 26.18 23.74
CA LEU A 21 -7.80 25.74 23.64
C LEU A 21 -7.01 26.86 22.97
N GLY A 22 -6.11 27.48 23.74
CA GLY A 22 -5.26 28.56 23.27
C GLY A 22 -4.21 28.09 22.25
N PRO A 23 -3.50 29.03 21.61
CA PRO A 23 -2.31 28.70 20.82
C PRO A 23 -1.23 28.04 21.70
N GLY A 24 -0.55 27.02 21.16
CA GLY A 24 0.59 26.39 21.83
C GLY A 24 0.18 25.27 22.78
N LEU A 25 0.89 25.15 23.91
CA LEU A 25 0.70 24.08 24.89
C LEU A 25 -0.49 24.39 25.80
N THR A 26 -1.50 23.51 25.79
CA THR A 26 -2.61 23.56 26.76
C THR A 26 -2.40 22.51 27.84
N LEU A 27 -2.30 22.94 29.10
CA LEU A 27 -2.17 22.04 30.26
C LEU A 27 -3.53 21.89 30.95
N MET A 28 -4.05 20.66 31.02
CA MET A 28 -5.29 20.35 31.74
C MET A 28 -4.98 19.67 33.07
N LEU A 29 -5.15 20.44 34.16
CA LEU A 29 -4.91 19.98 35.53
C LEU A 29 -6.20 19.50 36.19
N GLY A 30 -6.07 18.50 37.04
CA GLY A 30 -7.17 17.96 37.84
C GLY A 30 -6.68 16.78 38.67
N GLU A 31 -7.47 16.36 39.63
CA GLU A 31 -7.18 15.17 40.42
C GLU A 31 -7.22 13.89 39.57
N ASN A 32 -6.84 12.76 40.16
CA ASN A 32 -7.14 11.47 39.57
C ASN A 32 -8.66 11.33 39.40
N GLU A 33 -9.08 10.64 38.33
CA GLU A 33 -10.50 10.44 37.99
C GLU A 33 -11.29 11.72 37.65
N ALA A 34 -10.67 12.91 37.66
CA ALA A 34 -11.30 14.18 37.27
C ALA A 34 -11.87 14.19 35.83
N GLY A 35 -11.52 13.19 35.02
CA GLY A 35 -12.07 12.99 33.68
C GLY A 35 -11.11 13.30 32.55
N LYS A 36 -9.81 13.48 32.81
CA LYS A 36 -8.78 13.74 31.79
C LYS A 36 -8.76 12.67 30.69
N THR A 37 -8.74 11.39 31.06
CA THR A 37 -8.83 10.28 30.10
C THR A 37 -10.19 10.25 29.39
N THR A 38 -11.27 10.58 30.09
CA THR A 38 -12.62 10.68 29.51
C THR A 38 -12.70 11.79 28.45
N LEU A 39 -11.99 12.90 28.66
CA LEU A 39 -11.95 14.04 27.75
C LEU A 39 -11.20 13.67 26.47
N LEU A 40 -10.04 13.01 26.61
CA LEU A 40 -9.30 12.48 25.47
C LEU A 40 -10.14 11.50 24.64
N ASN A 41 -10.87 10.60 25.31
CA ASN A 41 -11.75 9.66 24.63
C ASN A 41 -12.98 10.33 23.98
N ALA A 42 -13.49 11.43 24.55
CA ALA A 42 -14.54 12.22 23.92
C ALA A 42 -14.06 12.87 22.63
N LEU A 43 -12.85 13.44 22.63
CA LEU A 43 -12.20 14.00 21.45
C LEU A 43 -12.05 12.94 20.35
N ARG A 44 -11.51 11.76 20.70
CA ARG A 44 -11.41 10.62 19.78
C ARG A 44 -12.77 10.21 19.24
N ALA A 45 -13.79 10.18 20.09
CA ALA A 45 -15.13 9.82 19.69
C ALA A 45 -15.75 10.82 18.71
N ILE A 46 -15.52 12.11 18.88
CA ILE A 46 -16.01 13.15 17.96
C ILE A 46 -15.33 13.03 16.59
N LEU A 47 -14.03 12.76 16.55
CA LEU A 47 -13.30 12.59 15.29
C LEU A 47 -13.65 11.28 14.58
N PHE A 48 -13.57 10.14 15.27
CA PHE A 48 -13.56 8.82 14.63
C PHE A 48 -14.79 7.95 14.92
N GLY A 49 -15.77 8.47 15.66
CA GLY A 49 -16.95 7.72 16.07
C GLY A 49 -16.79 7.00 17.40
N PHE A 50 -17.89 6.40 17.85
CA PHE A 50 -18.03 5.88 19.20
C PHE A 50 -17.67 4.40 19.27
N GLY A 51 -16.77 4.03 20.17
CA GLY A 51 -16.54 2.61 20.45
C GLY A 51 -17.74 1.95 21.15
N SER A 52 -17.78 0.62 21.06
CA SER A 52 -18.68 -0.26 21.81
C SER A 52 -17.87 -1.28 22.58
N SER A 53 -18.41 -1.76 23.71
CA SER A 53 -17.88 -2.98 24.33
C SER A 53 -18.18 -4.20 23.45
N ARG A 54 -17.52 -5.33 23.74
CA ARG A 54 -17.81 -6.62 23.08
C ARG A 54 -19.28 -7.03 23.19
N ASP A 55 -19.96 -6.59 24.24
CA ASP A 55 -21.39 -6.86 24.48
C ASP A 55 -22.33 -5.81 23.86
N GLY A 56 -21.82 -4.96 22.96
CA GLY A 56 -22.59 -3.94 22.25
C GLY A 56 -22.98 -2.71 23.09
N ARG A 57 -22.55 -2.63 24.36
CA ARG A 57 -22.83 -1.46 25.21
C ARG A 57 -22.06 -0.25 24.69
N ALA A 58 -22.71 0.91 24.76
CA ALA A 58 -22.10 2.19 24.43
C ALA A 58 -20.89 2.43 25.35
N TRP A 59 -19.71 2.58 24.77
CA TRP A 59 -18.56 3.04 25.54
C TRP A 59 -18.77 4.52 25.92
N TYR A 60 -18.53 4.88 27.18
CA TYR A 60 -18.79 6.20 27.76
C TYR A 60 -20.20 6.75 27.45
N PRO A 61 -21.27 6.15 27.99
CA PRO A 61 -22.61 6.75 27.89
C PRO A 61 -22.63 8.12 28.57
N ALA A 62 -23.61 8.96 28.22
CA ALA A 62 -23.78 10.28 28.83
C ALA A 62 -24.37 10.16 30.25
N LEU A 63 -23.55 9.72 31.22
CA LEU A 63 -23.98 9.41 32.59
C LEU A 63 -24.48 10.64 33.35
N ALA A 64 -23.91 11.80 33.07
CA ALA A 64 -24.32 13.09 33.64
C ALA A 64 -25.47 13.76 32.85
N GLY A 65 -26.05 13.08 31.85
CA GLY A 65 -27.06 13.63 30.96
C GLY A 65 -26.49 14.33 29.72
N GLY A 66 -27.37 14.99 28.97
CA GLY A 66 -27.03 15.64 27.71
C GLY A 66 -26.95 14.69 26.50
N ARG A 67 -26.74 15.26 25.31
CA ARG A 67 -26.71 14.50 24.06
C ARG A 67 -25.33 13.88 23.84
N ARG A 68 -25.25 12.54 23.81
CA ARG A 68 -23.95 11.85 23.70
C ARG A 68 -23.20 12.25 22.43
N GLY A 69 -22.00 12.81 22.61
CA GLY A 69 -21.20 13.41 21.54
C GLY A 69 -20.84 14.85 21.85
N GLY A 70 -20.45 15.58 20.81
CA GLY A 70 -19.95 16.92 20.97
C GLY A 70 -19.59 17.60 19.66
N ARG A 71 -18.97 18.77 19.81
CA ARG A 71 -18.57 19.67 18.75
C ARG A 71 -17.13 20.11 18.96
N MET A 72 -16.39 20.26 17.86
CA MET A 72 -15.03 20.78 17.85
C MET A 72 -14.92 21.89 16.81
N THR A 73 -14.24 22.97 17.17
CA THR A 73 -13.85 24.02 16.23
C THR A 73 -12.39 23.83 15.87
N LEU A 74 -12.11 23.68 14.58
CA LEU A 74 -10.80 23.40 14.01
C LEU A 74 -10.33 24.62 13.20
N LEU A 75 -9.09 25.05 13.41
CA LEU A 75 -8.41 26.06 12.61
C LEU A 75 -7.44 25.37 11.64
N THR A 76 -7.59 25.65 10.34
CA THR A 76 -6.67 25.15 9.30
C THR A 76 -5.42 26.02 9.22
N ALA A 77 -4.38 25.54 8.52
CA ALA A 77 -3.18 26.34 8.26
C ALA A 77 -3.47 27.59 7.40
N ALA A 78 -4.54 27.54 6.59
CA ALA A 78 -5.03 28.67 5.81
C ALA A 78 -5.83 29.69 6.65
N GLY A 79 -5.98 29.49 7.96
CA GLY A 79 -6.73 30.39 8.85
C GLY A 79 -8.24 30.18 8.83
N GLU A 80 -8.73 29.11 8.23
CA GLU A 80 -10.17 28.83 8.13
C GLU A 80 -10.69 28.09 9.36
N ARG A 81 -11.88 28.49 9.84
CA ARG A 81 -12.57 27.82 10.95
C ARG A 81 -13.60 26.83 10.45
N TRP A 82 -13.39 25.58 10.81
CA TRP A 82 -14.26 24.46 10.51
C TRP A 82 -14.90 23.94 11.79
N VAL A 83 -16.14 23.49 11.69
CA VAL A 83 -16.87 22.93 12.84
C VAL A 83 -17.15 21.46 12.57
N VAL A 84 -16.72 20.59 13.46
CA VAL A 84 -16.99 19.15 13.40
C VAL A 84 -17.91 18.79 14.55
N GLU A 85 -19.08 18.23 14.24
CA GLU A 85 -20.07 17.80 15.21
C GLU A 85 -20.34 16.32 15.01
N ARG A 86 -20.29 15.54 16.10
CA ARG A 86 -20.64 14.12 16.03
C ARG A 86 -21.44 13.71 17.25
N TYR A 87 -22.60 13.08 17.00
CA TYR A 87 -23.50 12.61 18.04
C TYR A 87 -24.02 11.22 17.74
N GLY A 88 -24.21 10.39 18.76
CA GLY A 88 -24.78 9.06 18.58
C GLY A 88 -25.11 8.39 19.91
N PRO A 89 -26.27 7.74 20.07
CA PRO A 89 -26.68 7.14 21.34
C PRO A 89 -26.02 5.79 21.64
N ARG A 90 -25.51 5.09 20.61
CA ARG A 90 -24.89 3.74 20.70
C ARG A 90 -23.54 3.71 19.99
N GLY A 91 -22.79 2.61 20.13
CA GLY A 91 -21.53 2.42 19.39
C GLY A 91 -21.71 2.53 17.86
N GLY A 92 -20.61 2.82 17.17
CA GLY A 92 -20.55 3.03 15.72
C GLY A 92 -20.23 4.47 15.32
N ALA A 93 -20.38 4.76 14.03
CA ALA A 93 -19.96 6.04 13.45
C ALA A 93 -20.70 7.26 14.04
N GLY A 94 -21.95 7.10 14.45
CA GLY A 94 -22.80 8.23 14.84
C GLY A 94 -23.15 9.16 13.67
N SER A 95 -23.94 10.18 13.94
CA SER A 95 -24.28 11.25 13.00
C SER A 95 -23.16 12.29 13.02
N LEU A 96 -22.45 12.43 11.90
CA LEU A 96 -21.40 13.42 11.66
C LEU A 96 -21.95 14.58 10.84
N ALA A 97 -21.60 15.80 11.24
CA ALA A 97 -21.75 17.01 10.44
C ALA A 97 -20.45 17.80 10.47
N VAL A 98 -19.95 18.20 9.31
CA VAL A 98 -18.80 19.10 9.19
C VAL A 98 -19.29 20.39 8.56
N ARG A 99 -19.09 21.55 9.18
CA ARG A 99 -19.50 22.84 8.62
C ARG A 99 -18.27 23.63 8.19
N ALA A 100 -18.28 24.05 6.94
CA ALA A 100 -17.28 24.93 6.35
C ALA A 100 -17.46 26.37 6.84
N PRO A 101 -16.42 27.23 6.72
CA PRO A 101 -16.54 28.66 6.99
C PRO A 101 -17.63 29.35 6.17
N SER A 102 -17.88 28.87 4.94
CA SER A 102 -18.93 29.37 4.06
C SER A 102 -20.36 28.97 4.47
N GLY A 103 -20.51 28.13 5.50
CA GLY A 103 -21.79 27.59 5.96
C GLY A 103 -22.19 26.27 5.29
N ASN A 104 -21.48 25.84 4.24
CA ASN A 104 -21.74 24.54 3.59
C ASN A 104 -21.50 23.38 4.54
N GLN A 105 -22.37 22.37 4.49
CA GLN A 105 -22.26 21.16 5.29
C GLN A 105 -21.64 20.01 4.49
N GLY A 106 -20.58 19.42 5.03
CA GLY A 106 -19.92 18.21 4.55
C GLY A 106 -20.10 17.03 5.50
N GLY A 107 -19.69 15.85 5.01
CA GLY A 107 -19.72 14.58 5.74
C GLY A 107 -18.32 14.02 5.99
N GLN A 108 -18.21 12.68 6.01
CA GLN A 108 -16.98 11.96 6.35
C GLN A 108 -15.81 12.32 5.42
N GLU A 109 -16.01 12.39 4.11
CA GLU A 109 -14.97 12.77 3.15
C GLU A 109 -14.37 14.16 3.42
N THR A 110 -15.17 15.08 3.97
CA THR A 110 -14.68 16.42 4.32
C THR A 110 -13.84 16.37 5.59
N LEU A 111 -14.27 15.58 6.58
CA LEU A 111 -13.49 15.35 7.79
C LEU A 111 -12.14 14.68 7.46
N ASP A 112 -12.14 13.66 6.60
CA ASP A 112 -10.94 12.93 6.21
C ASP A 112 -9.93 13.85 5.52
N ARG A 113 -10.41 14.76 4.66
CA ARG A 113 -9.56 15.80 4.06
C ARG A 113 -8.99 16.77 5.10
N LEU A 114 -9.80 17.23 6.06
CA LEU A 114 -9.32 18.10 7.14
C LEU A 114 -8.26 17.42 8.02
N LEU A 115 -8.41 16.11 8.23
CA LEU A 115 -7.46 15.26 8.94
C LEU A 115 -6.28 14.81 8.07
N HIS A 116 -6.23 15.20 6.80
CA HIS A 116 -5.20 14.76 5.83
C HIS A 116 -5.06 13.23 5.78
N GLY A 117 -6.18 12.51 5.86
CA GLY A 117 -6.27 11.05 5.86
C GLY A 117 -5.70 10.38 7.11
N ALA A 118 -5.54 11.11 8.23
CA ALA A 118 -5.22 10.50 9.50
C ALA A 118 -6.41 9.67 10.02
N ASP A 119 -6.23 8.36 10.09
CA ASP A 119 -7.21 7.45 10.69
C ASP A 119 -7.08 7.40 12.23
N ARG A 120 -7.96 6.63 12.85
CA ARG A 120 -8.03 6.50 14.31
C ARG A 120 -6.73 5.93 14.89
N ASP A 121 -6.14 4.95 14.22
CA ASP A 121 -4.96 4.25 14.71
C ASP A 121 -3.74 5.19 14.63
N LEU A 122 -3.62 5.92 13.53
CA LEU A 122 -2.61 6.97 13.36
C LEU A 122 -2.78 8.07 14.42
N PHE A 123 -4.01 8.50 14.68
CA PHE A 123 -4.30 9.51 15.69
C PHE A 123 -3.87 9.08 17.09
N ASN A 124 -4.16 7.84 17.48
CA ASN A 124 -3.73 7.30 18.77
C ASN A 124 -2.22 7.06 18.83
N SER A 125 -1.59 6.77 17.70
CA SER A 125 -0.14 6.49 17.64
C SER A 125 0.73 7.73 17.64
N ILE A 126 0.21 8.90 17.19
CA ILE A 126 1.03 10.10 16.94
C ILE A 126 0.52 11.35 17.67
N PHE A 127 -0.79 11.52 17.82
CA PHE A 127 -1.37 12.82 18.21
C PHE A 127 -2.03 12.81 19.60
N ALA A 128 -2.31 11.63 20.15
CA ALA A 128 -2.94 11.46 21.44
C ALA A 128 -2.29 10.29 22.19
N PHE A 129 -1.34 10.58 23.08
CA PHE A 129 -0.64 9.57 23.87
C PHE A 129 -1.23 9.47 25.29
N GLY A 130 -1.69 8.29 25.66
CA GLY A 130 -1.98 7.84 27.02
C GLY A 130 -0.94 6.81 27.49
N LEU A 131 -1.05 6.40 28.76
CA LEU A 131 -0.07 5.50 29.37
C LEU A 131 -0.02 4.09 28.72
N GLY A 132 -1.16 3.57 28.27
CA GLY A 132 -1.22 2.29 27.57
C GLY A 132 -0.64 2.34 26.15
N GLU A 133 -0.79 3.48 25.47
CA GLU A 133 -0.25 3.69 24.12
C GLU A 133 1.27 3.85 24.14
N LEU A 134 1.84 4.37 25.23
CA LEU A 134 3.29 4.37 25.48
C LEU A 134 3.86 2.95 25.63
N GLN A 135 3.10 2.01 26.21
CA GLN A 135 3.52 0.61 26.34
C GLN A 135 3.40 -0.16 25.01
N ASP A 136 2.37 0.14 24.20
CA ASP A 136 2.21 -0.43 22.85
C ASP A 136 3.18 0.16 21.81
N PHE A 137 3.79 1.31 22.10
CA PHE A 137 4.80 1.91 21.21
C PHE A 137 6.05 1.02 21.07
N ASP A 138 6.38 0.23 22.09
CA ASP A 138 7.43 -0.80 22.01
C ASP A 138 6.99 -2.04 21.19
N SER A 139 5.67 -2.29 21.05
CA SER A 139 5.13 -3.42 20.28
C SER A 139 4.98 -3.09 18.78
N LEU A 140 4.75 -1.82 18.44
CA LEU A 140 4.73 -1.30 17.08
C LEU A 140 6.17 -1.00 16.63
N GLY A 141 6.87 -2.02 16.13
CA GLY A 141 8.24 -1.91 15.61
C GLY A 141 8.46 -0.64 14.78
N GLY A 142 9.49 0.13 15.14
CA GLY A 142 9.68 1.53 14.74
C GLY A 142 9.69 1.84 13.23
N GLU A 143 9.76 0.84 12.35
CA GLU A 143 9.59 1.02 10.90
C GLU A 143 8.15 1.35 10.49
N GLY A 144 7.16 0.71 11.11
CA GLY A 144 5.74 0.94 10.77
C GLY A 144 5.25 2.33 11.18
N VAL A 145 5.72 2.81 12.33
CA VAL A 145 5.41 4.16 12.83
C VAL A 145 6.13 5.23 11.98
N ARG A 146 7.40 5.03 11.64
CA ARG A 146 8.15 5.94 10.75
C ARG A 146 7.48 6.12 9.39
N GLY A 147 7.10 5.02 8.73
CA GLY A 147 6.45 5.08 7.42
C GLY A 147 5.15 5.87 7.42
N ARG A 148 4.36 5.71 8.49
CA ARG A 148 3.10 6.46 8.68
C ARG A 148 3.33 7.93 9.03
N ILE A 149 4.34 8.28 9.83
CA ILE A 149 4.73 9.68 10.10
C ILE A 149 5.12 10.38 8.80
N TYR A 150 5.98 9.76 7.98
CA TYR A 150 6.40 10.34 6.71
C TYR A 150 5.24 10.44 5.71
N GLY A 151 4.36 9.43 5.65
CA GLY A 151 3.16 9.47 4.81
C GLY A 151 2.19 10.59 5.21
N ALA A 152 1.97 10.80 6.51
CA ALA A 152 1.12 11.87 7.02
C ALA A 152 1.73 13.26 6.79
N ALA A 153 3.04 13.42 7.02
CA ALA A 153 3.76 14.67 6.76
C ALA A 153 3.78 15.05 5.27
N ALA A 154 3.77 14.05 4.37
CA ALA A 154 3.70 14.24 2.93
C ALA A 154 2.26 14.41 2.39
N GLY A 155 1.23 14.37 3.24
CA GLY A 155 -0.17 14.52 2.83
C GLY A 155 -0.76 13.29 2.13
N LEU A 156 -0.14 12.11 2.27
CA LEU A 156 -0.54 10.86 1.62
C LEU A 156 -1.57 10.02 2.40
N GLY A 157 -2.16 10.58 3.47
CA GLY A 157 -3.37 10.04 4.09
C GLY A 157 -3.30 8.60 4.55
N GLY A 158 -2.44 8.30 5.52
CA GLY A 158 -2.33 6.98 6.14
C GLY A 158 -1.64 5.92 5.27
N THR A 159 -1.56 6.12 3.95
CA THR A 159 -0.75 5.29 3.04
C THR A 159 0.73 5.54 3.30
N SER A 160 1.38 4.60 3.97
CA SER A 160 2.82 4.62 4.20
C SER A 160 3.54 4.39 2.88
N ALA A 161 4.39 5.32 2.46
CA ALA A 161 5.27 5.13 1.30
C ALA A 161 6.12 3.86 1.41
N ILE A 162 6.41 3.42 2.64
CA ILE A 162 7.12 2.17 2.93
C ILE A 162 6.27 0.95 2.57
N ASP A 163 4.96 0.98 2.82
CA ASP A 163 4.08 -0.14 2.46
C ASP A 163 3.93 -0.25 0.95
N VAL A 164 3.86 0.90 0.26
CA VAL A 164 3.87 0.95 -1.21
C VAL A 164 5.21 0.45 -1.77
N GLU A 165 6.34 0.90 -1.22
CA GLU A 165 7.67 0.42 -1.63
C GLU A 165 7.80 -1.09 -1.41
N ARG A 166 7.35 -1.60 -0.26
CA ARG A 166 7.39 -3.03 0.06
C ARG A 166 6.56 -3.84 -0.94
N ARG A 167 5.34 -3.38 -1.25
CA ARG A 167 4.48 -4.03 -2.25
C ARG A 167 5.14 -4.03 -3.63
N LEU A 168 5.68 -2.90 -4.07
CA LEU A 168 6.36 -2.78 -5.36
C LEU A 168 7.60 -3.69 -5.44
N ARG A 169 8.38 -3.80 -4.35
CA ARG A 169 9.51 -4.74 -4.28
C ARG A 169 9.04 -6.19 -4.38
N GLN A 170 7.94 -6.54 -3.72
CA GLN A 170 7.40 -7.88 -3.76
C GLN A 170 6.89 -8.25 -5.17
N GLU A 171 6.15 -7.35 -5.81
CA GLU A 171 5.71 -7.50 -7.20
C GLU A 171 6.91 -7.61 -8.16
N GLN A 172 7.97 -6.81 -7.95
CA GLN A 172 9.21 -6.92 -8.72
C GLN A 172 9.87 -8.30 -8.56
N GLU A 173 9.99 -8.79 -7.33
CA GLU A 173 10.62 -10.09 -7.02
C GLU A 173 9.84 -11.30 -7.55
N GLU A 174 8.51 -11.19 -7.65
CA GLU A 174 7.66 -12.21 -8.27
C GLU A 174 7.85 -12.26 -9.79
N LEU A 175 7.99 -11.08 -10.42
CA LEU A 175 8.17 -10.96 -11.87
C LEU A 175 9.59 -11.29 -12.33
N PHE A 176 10.60 -10.86 -11.58
CA PHE A 176 12.01 -10.97 -11.96
C PHE A 176 12.94 -10.96 -10.74
N ARG A 177 13.88 -11.91 -10.71
CA ARG A 177 15.04 -11.87 -9.82
C ARG A 177 16.31 -12.07 -10.62
N PRO A 178 17.39 -11.31 -10.37
CA PRO A 178 18.64 -11.43 -11.12
C PRO A 178 19.22 -12.85 -11.16
N THR A 179 19.08 -13.60 -10.07
CA THR A 179 19.58 -14.98 -9.93
C THR A 179 18.47 -16.04 -9.91
N GLY A 180 17.20 -15.63 -10.03
CA GLY A 180 16.07 -16.56 -9.96
C GLY A 180 15.81 -17.27 -11.29
N ARG A 181 15.39 -18.54 -11.26
CA ARG A 181 15.04 -19.30 -12.49
C ARG A 181 13.54 -19.51 -12.68
N LEU A 182 12.76 -19.34 -11.62
CA LEU A 182 11.32 -19.68 -11.63
C LEU A 182 10.44 -18.53 -12.08
N GLN A 183 10.96 -17.31 -12.00
CA GLN A 183 10.24 -16.08 -12.30
C GLN A 183 9.80 -16.02 -13.78
N PRO A 184 8.61 -15.47 -14.08
CA PRO A 184 8.05 -15.44 -15.44
C PRO A 184 9.00 -14.82 -16.47
N LEU A 185 9.65 -13.69 -16.17
CA LEU A 185 10.57 -13.05 -17.11
C LEU A 185 11.78 -13.92 -17.42
N ASN A 186 12.36 -14.59 -16.42
CA ASN A 186 13.53 -15.44 -16.62
C ASN A 186 13.21 -16.70 -17.43
N ARG A 187 11.99 -17.23 -17.28
CA ARG A 187 11.48 -18.31 -18.15
C ARG A 187 11.32 -17.84 -19.59
N LEU A 188 10.80 -16.63 -19.81
CA LEU A 188 10.66 -16.05 -21.14
C LEU A 188 12.03 -15.82 -21.81
N PHE A 189 13.02 -15.28 -21.08
CA PHE A 189 14.38 -15.13 -21.59
C PHE A 189 15.00 -16.47 -21.97
N SER A 190 14.90 -17.47 -21.10
CA SER A 190 15.41 -18.83 -21.40
C SER A 190 14.73 -19.42 -22.64
N ARG A 191 13.43 -19.20 -22.80
CA ARG A 191 12.67 -19.68 -23.97
C ARG A 191 13.07 -18.96 -25.25
N MET A 192 13.36 -17.66 -25.16
CA MET A 192 13.84 -16.87 -26.29
C MET A 192 15.21 -17.38 -26.77
N ASP A 193 16.13 -17.67 -25.84
CA ASP A 193 17.44 -18.23 -26.17
C ASP A 193 17.33 -19.61 -26.84
N GLU A 194 16.46 -20.49 -26.33
CA GLU A 194 16.15 -21.78 -26.97
C GLU A 194 15.63 -21.60 -28.41
N LEU A 195 14.71 -20.65 -28.61
CA LEU A 195 14.12 -20.40 -29.92
C LEU A 195 15.16 -19.83 -30.89
N HIS A 196 16.00 -18.90 -30.44
CA HIS A 196 17.12 -18.39 -31.25
C HIS A 196 18.09 -19.50 -31.64
N ALA A 197 18.46 -20.39 -30.72
CA ALA A 197 19.33 -21.53 -31.01
C ALA A 197 18.70 -22.51 -32.02
N ARG A 198 17.38 -22.73 -31.94
CA ARG A 198 16.64 -23.54 -32.91
C ARG A 198 16.62 -22.90 -34.30
N ILE A 199 16.34 -21.59 -34.38
CA ILE A 199 16.37 -20.85 -35.65
C ILE A 199 17.76 -20.94 -36.29
N ALA A 200 18.82 -20.72 -35.51
CA ALA A 200 20.19 -20.81 -36.00
C ALA A 200 20.54 -22.20 -36.55
N THR A 201 20.07 -23.27 -35.89
CA THR A 201 20.23 -24.65 -36.36
C THR A 201 19.46 -24.91 -37.66
N LEU A 202 18.20 -24.48 -37.73
CA LEU A 202 17.34 -24.67 -38.91
C LEU A 202 17.89 -23.94 -40.15
N ILE A 203 18.53 -22.79 -39.98
CA ILE A 203 19.17 -22.05 -41.08
C ILE A 203 20.38 -22.80 -41.67
N ARG A 204 21.09 -23.62 -40.87
CA ARG A 204 22.28 -24.36 -41.32
C ARG A 204 21.94 -25.64 -42.10
N GLN A 205 20.80 -26.26 -41.82
CA GLN A 205 20.41 -27.54 -42.43
C GLN A 205 20.34 -27.52 -43.97
N PRO A 206 19.82 -26.48 -44.65
CA PRO A 206 19.83 -26.41 -46.12
C PRO A 206 21.24 -26.36 -46.71
N GLN A 207 22.18 -25.67 -46.05
CA GLN A 207 23.57 -25.55 -46.52
C GLN A 207 24.33 -26.88 -46.36
N GLU A 208 24.12 -27.56 -45.24
CA GLU A 208 24.68 -28.90 -45.01
C GLU A 208 24.12 -29.92 -45.99
N TYR A 209 22.80 -29.85 -46.29
CA TYR A 209 22.16 -30.69 -47.29
C TYR A 209 22.69 -30.44 -48.70
N GLU A 210 22.84 -29.18 -49.12
CA GLU A 210 23.40 -28.85 -50.43
C GLU A 210 24.87 -29.29 -50.56
N ALA A 211 25.68 -29.11 -49.51
CA ALA A 211 27.08 -29.55 -49.50
C ALA A 211 27.18 -31.08 -49.59
N ALA A 212 26.36 -31.81 -48.82
CA ALA A 212 26.30 -33.26 -48.89
C ALA A 212 25.80 -33.77 -50.24
N HIS A 213 24.83 -33.08 -50.86
CA HIS A 213 24.33 -33.40 -52.19
C HIS A 213 25.42 -33.24 -53.26
N ARG A 214 26.15 -32.11 -53.25
CA ARG A 214 27.27 -31.88 -54.19
C ARG A 214 28.39 -32.90 -54.02
N ALA A 215 28.78 -33.20 -52.77
CA ALA A 215 29.78 -34.24 -52.50
C ALA A 215 29.36 -35.62 -53.03
N ARG A 216 28.06 -35.94 -52.97
CA ARG A 216 27.52 -37.18 -53.57
C ARG A 216 27.64 -37.17 -55.09
N GLU A 217 27.25 -36.08 -55.74
CA GLU A 217 27.34 -35.94 -57.20
C GLU A 217 28.78 -36.04 -57.71
N GLU A 218 29.73 -35.42 -57.01
CA GLU A 218 31.17 -35.52 -57.33
C GLU A 218 31.69 -36.96 -57.18
N ALA A 219 31.32 -37.65 -56.10
CA ALA A 219 31.70 -39.04 -55.88
C ALA A 219 31.10 -39.99 -56.94
N ASP A 220 29.85 -39.76 -57.33
CA ASP A 220 29.18 -40.52 -58.40
C ASP A 220 29.86 -40.30 -59.75
N ALA A 221 30.23 -39.06 -60.09
CA ALA A 221 30.96 -38.74 -61.31
C ALA A 221 32.35 -39.42 -61.34
N ALA A 222 33.10 -39.35 -60.24
CA ALA A 222 34.39 -40.02 -60.11
C ALA A 222 34.28 -41.55 -60.22
N ALA A 223 33.21 -42.14 -59.66
CA ALA A 223 32.95 -43.57 -59.77
C ALA A 223 32.65 -44.00 -61.23
N VAL A 224 31.93 -43.17 -61.99
CA VAL A 224 31.69 -43.41 -63.42
C VAL A 224 32.99 -43.32 -64.22
N GLU A 225 33.84 -42.33 -63.95
CA GLU A 225 35.14 -42.18 -64.60
C GLU A 225 36.05 -43.39 -64.32
N CYS A 226 36.11 -43.84 -63.06
CA CYS A 226 36.90 -45.01 -62.69
C CYS A 226 36.39 -46.29 -63.39
N ARG A 227 35.07 -46.48 -63.48
CA ARG A 227 34.48 -47.63 -64.18
C ARG A 227 34.76 -47.61 -65.68
N THR A 228 34.65 -46.45 -66.32
CA THR A 228 34.93 -46.30 -67.75
C THR A 228 36.41 -46.53 -68.05
N ARG A 229 37.32 -45.99 -67.23
CA ARG A 229 38.77 -46.22 -67.34
C ARG A 229 39.14 -47.69 -67.14
N ALA A 230 38.56 -48.35 -66.14
CA ALA A 230 38.75 -49.78 -65.90
C ALA A 230 38.25 -50.63 -67.09
N ARG A 231 37.11 -50.28 -67.68
CA ARG A 231 36.58 -50.95 -68.88
C ARG A 231 37.49 -50.75 -70.10
N ALA A 232 38.00 -49.54 -70.30
CA ALA A 232 38.94 -49.24 -71.40
C ALA A 232 40.26 -50.01 -71.26
N LEU A 233 40.80 -50.11 -70.05
CA LEU A 233 42.00 -50.89 -69.77
C LEU A 233 41.78 -52.40 -70.00
N ARG A 234 40.64 -52.94 -69.57
CA ARG A 234 40.27 -54.35 -69.85
C ARG A 234 40.18 -54.64 -71.36
N LEU A 235 39.59 -53.74 -72.13
CA LEU A 235 39.49 -53.90 -73.59
C LEU A 235 40.84 -53.81 -74.29
N ARG A 236 41.79 -53.02 -73.76
CA ARG A 236 43.18 -52.99 -74.26
C ARG A 236 43.94 -54.28 -73.94
N ALA A 237 43.75 -54.84 -72.75
CA ALA A 237 44.38 -56.09 -72.33
C ALA A 237 43.90 -57.31 -73.14
N LEU A 238 42.66 -57.29 -73.65
CA LEU A 238 42.09 -58.35 -74.50
C LEU A 238 42.53 -58.27 -75.97
N ARG A 239 43.24 -57.21 -76.38
CA ARG A 239 43.73 -57.00 -77.76
C ARG A 239 45.24 -57.26 -77.91
N LEU A 240 45.91 -57.62 -76.82
CA LEU A 240 47.30 -58.09 -76.77
C LEU A 240 47.30 -59.62 -76.58
#